data_AF-A0A7K1ED30-F1
#
_entry.id   AF-A0A7K1ED30-F1
#
_cell.length_a   1.000
_cell.length_b   1.000
_cell.length_c   1.000
_cell.angle_alpha   90.00
_cell.angle_beta   90.00
_cell.angle_gamma   90.00
#
_symmetry.space_group_name_H-M   'P 1'
#
loop_
_entity.id
_entity.type
_entity.pdbx_description
1 polymer ?
#
loop_
_entity_poly.entity_id
_entity_poly.type
_entity_poly.pdbx_seq_one_letter_code
_entity_poly.pdbx_strand_id
1 'polypeptide(L)'
;MSVYVAEEFSPEEADVLRRYFTNLYGPVFALVNLPEVVKGALFARYSRSPKSLRRLFLDEFVGELDISGDDSIDATIGLRRAEELYDKVFFEYGDDSVAQLGGVHLACEQASNLLTKVLEWGRLMAYLEQSTRYISYDARIGGRYRFYRPPEVLQSSLGTRYVGDMDRIFDTYAELLPIVIDDIKERIPKDPSDSDFVYRQAIRAKAFDSIRGLLPASSLSNVGIYGTGQGYEMLLLRMRAHPLP
;
A
#
# COMPACT_ATOMS: atom_id res chain seq x y z
N MET A 1 11.42 -14.77 6.64
CA MET A 1 10.46 -13.75 6.18
C MET A 1 10.62 -12.51 7.04
N SER A 2 10.78 -11.33 6.43
CA SER A 2 10.51 -10.07 7.13
C SER A 2 9.09 -10.15 7.67
N VAL A 3 8.90 -9.97 8.99
CA VAL A 3 7.60 -10.15 9.64
C VAL A 3 6.70 -9.00 9.20
N TYR A 4 5.74 -9.29 8.32
CA TYR A 4 4.62 -8.38 8.07
C TYR A 4 3.94 -8.11 9.42
N VAL A 5 3.87 -6.84 9.80
CA VAL A 5 3.16 -6.46 11.02
C VAL A 5 1.69 -6.30 10.64
N ALA A 6 0.92 -7.36 10.87
CA ALA A 6 -0.52 -7.33 10.65
C ALA A 6 -1.18 -6.34 11.60
N GLU A 7 -2.19 -5.66 11.10
CA GLU A 7 -3.06 -4.87 11.95
C GLU A 7 -4.02 -5.80 12.70
N GLU A 8 -4.29 -5.47 13.95
CA GLU A 8 -5.25 -6.19 14.80
C GLU A 8 -6.64 -5.57 14.64
N PHE A 9 -7.63 -6.45 14.51
CA PHE A 9 -9.03 -6.09 14.37
C PHE A 9 -9.85 -6.78 15.45
N SER A 10 -10.86 -6.10 15.98
CA SER A 10 -11.86 -6.76 16.82
C SER A 10 -12.64 -7.80 16.01
N PRO A 11 -13.32 -8.77 16.65
CA PRO A 11 -14.20 -9.69 15.95
C PRO A 11 -15.24 -8.98 15.08
N GLU A 12 -15.83 -7.89 15.59
CA GLU A 12 -16.84 -7.08 14.89
C GLU A 12 -16.25 -6.36 13.68
N GLU A 13 -15.06 -5.77 13.83
CA GLU A 13 -14.32 -5.15 12.71
C GLU A 13 -13.98 -6.19 11.64
N ALA A 14 -13.52 -7.38 12.05
CA ALA A 14 -13.20 -8.45 11.13
C ALA A 14 -14.43 -8.94 10.35
N ASP A 15 -15.60 -9.04 11.00
CA ASP A 15 -16.85 -9.46 10.36
C ASP A 15 -17.28 -8.49 9.25
N VAL A 16 -17.11 -7.18 9.45
CA VAL A 16 -17.31 -6.17 8.40
C VAL A 16 -16.28 -6.34 7.28
N LEU A 17 -15.00 -6.43 7.62
CA LEU A 17 -13.92 -6.46 6.63
C LEU A 17 -13.98 -7.69 5.72
N ARG A 18 -14.41 -8.86 6.21
CA ARG A 18 -14.48 -10.10 5.40
C ARG A 18 -15.39 -9.97 4.18
N ARG A 19 -16.35 -9.04 4.18
CA ARG A 19 -17.25 -8.79 3.05
C ARG A 19 -16.56 -8.10 1.88
N TYR A 20 -15.50 -7.34 2.17
CA TYR A 20 -14.89 -6.40 1.23
C TYR A 20 -13.41 -6.67 0.92
N PHE A 21 -12.75 -7.52 1.70
CA PHE A 21 -11.32 -7.80 1.54
C PHE A 21 -11.04 -9.30 1.50
N THR A 22 -10.25 -9.77 0.53
CA THR A 22 -9.95 -11.20 0.38
C THR A 22 -9.01 -11.76 1.45
N ASN A 23 -8.25 -10.90 2.14
CA ASN A 23 -7.35 -11.31 3.23
C ASN A 23 -7.19 -10.17 4.25
N LEU A 24 -7.36 -10.51 5.54
CA LEU A 24 -7.26 -9.56 6.65
C LEU A 24 -5.87 -9.48 7.29
N TYR A 25 -5.06 -10.52 7.16
CA TYR A 25 -3.85 -10.74 7.96
C TYR A 25 -2.57 -10.81 7.13
N GLY A 26 -2.69 -10.88 5.81
CA GLY A 26 -1.56 -10.89 4.87
C GLY A 26 -1.26 -9.52 4.29
N PRO A 27 -0.05 -9.30 3.76
CA PRO A 27 0.34 -8.04 3.12
C PRO A 27 -0.30 -7.83 1.75
N VAL A 28 -0.81 -8.88 1.10
CA VAL A 28 -1.37 -8.80 -0.25
C VAL A 28 -2.82 -9.26 -0.23
N PHE A 29 -3.72 -8.41 -0.72
CA PHE A 29 -5.17 -8.66 -0.69
C PHE A 29 -5.89 -7.82 -1.75
N ALA A 30 -7.07 -8.28 -2.16
CA ALA A 30 -7.93 -7.61 -3.13
C ALA A 30 -9.18 -7.04 -2.47
N LEU A 31 -9.72 -5.98 -3.06
CA LEU A 31 -11.00 -5.39 -2.68
C LEU A 31 -12.12 -6.02 -3.52
N VAL A 32 -13.12 -6.56 -2.84
CA VAL A 32 -14.28 -7.23 -3.44
C VAL A 32 -15.56 -6.54 -2.95
N ASN A 33 -16.66 -6.73 -3.69
CA ASN A 33 -18.01 -6.26 -3.31
C ASN A 33 -18.16 -4.76 -2.97
N LEU A 34 -17.17 -3.93 -3.29
CA LEU A 34 -17.27 -2.47 -3.17
C LEU A 34 -17.57 -1.85 -4.55
N PRO A 35 -18.35 -0.75 -4.59
CA PRO A 35 -18.46 0.07 -5.80
C PRO A 35 -17.09 0.57 -6.27
N GLU A 36 -16.82 0.57 -7.57
CA GLU A 36 -15.51 0.97 -8.13
C GLU A 36 -15.11 2.41 -7.73
N VAL A 37 -16.08 3.31 -7.61
CA VAL A 37 -15.86 4.69 -7.14
C VAL A 37 -15.30 4.70 -5.70
N VAL A 38 -15.84 3.84 -4.82
CA VAL A 38 -15.37 3.71 -3.44
C VAL A 38 -13.96 3.14 -3.40
N LYS A 39 -13.67 2.09 -4.19
CA LYS A 39 -12.32 1.52 -4.29
C LYS A 39 -11.30 2.58 -4.73
N GLY A 40 -11.63 3.35 -5.78
CA GLY A 40 -10.77 4.42 -6.28
C GLY A 40 -10.53 5.53 -5.24
N ALA A 41 -11.58 5.99 -4.56
CA ALA A 41 -11.48 7.00 -3.50
C ALA A 41 -10.65 6.50 -2.31
N LEU A 42 -10.85 5.24 -1.91
CA LEU A 42 -10.11 4.60 -0.83
C LEU A 42 -8.61 4.52 -1.14
N PHE A 43 -8.20 4.08 -2.33
CA PHE A 43 -6.78 4.08 -2.71
C PHE A 43 -6.19 5.49 -2.82
N ALA A 44 -6.95 6.46 -3.32
CA ALA A 44 -6.51 7.85 -3.36
C ALA A 44 -6.21 8.38 -1.94
N ARG A 45 -7.11 8.12 -0.98
CA ARG A 45 -6.89 8.45 0.44
C ARG A 45 -5.73 7.68 1.05
N TYR A 46 -5.62 6.39 0.73
CA TYR A 46 -4.57 5.50 1.23
C TYR A 46 -3.15 5.94 0.86
N SER A 47 -2.95 6.44 -0.37
CA SER A 47 -1.66 6.96 -0.83
C SER A 47 -1.10 8.12 0.01
N ARG A 48 -1.95 8.73 0.84
CA ARG A 48 -1.63 9.88 1.71
C ARG A 48 -1.95 9.60 3.19
N SER A 49 -2.23 8.36 3.55
CA SER A 49 -2.57 7.97 4.93
C SER A 49 -1.47 7.07 5.50
N PRO A 50 -1.10 7.23 6.79
CA PRO A 50 -0.18 6.32 7.45
C PRO A 50 -0.84 5.01 7.93
N LYS A 51 -2.17 4.88 7.86
CA LYS A 51 -2.96 3.71 8.27
C LYS A 51 -2.82 2.57 7.26
N SER A 52 -3.14 1.32 7.65
CA SER A 52 -3.41 0.26 6.68
C SER A 52 -4.67 0.56 5.88
N LEU A 53 -4.84 -0.11 4.73
CA LEU A 53 -6.01 0.14 3.87
C LEU A 53 -7.31 -0.28 4.57
N ARG A 54 -7.27 -1.36 5.34
CA ARG A 54 -8.41 -1.92 6.07
C ARG A 54 -8.84 -1.02 7.21
N ARG A 55 -7.88 -0.49 7.99
CA ARG A 55 -8.17 0.48 9.05
C ARG A 55 -8.70 1.79 8.49
N LEU A 56 -8.11 2.28 7.41
CA LEU A 56 -8.61 3.45 6.71
C LEU A 56 -10.07 3.27 6.25
N PHE A 57 -10.40 2.08 5.71
CA PHE A 57 -11.76 1.75 5.32
C PHE A 57 -12.73 1.77 6.50
N LEU A 58 -12.39 1.12 7.62
CA LEU A 58 -13.22 1.11 8.83
C LEU A 58 -13.42 2.52 9.40
N ASP A 59 -12.37 3.33 9.41
CA ASP A 59 -12.42 4.64 10.06
C ASP A 59 -13.12 5.71 9.20
N GLU A 60 -12.99 5.64 7.87
CA GLU A 60 -13.39 6.72 6.97
C GLU A 60 -14.46 6.34 5.94
N PHE A 61 -14.72 5.05 5.66
CA PHE A 61 -15.58 4.64 4.54
C PHE A 61 -16.76 3.75 4.92
N VAL A 62 -16.61 2.87 5.91
CA VAL A 62 -17.67 1.89 6.23
C VAL A 62 -19.00 2.55 6.59
N GLY A 63 -18.97 3.66 7.32
CA GLY A 63 -20.18 4.36 7.77
C GLY A 63 -20.96 5.05 6.65
N GLU A 64 -20.34 5.25 5.49
CA GLU A 64 -20.97 5.85 4.30
C GLU A 64 -21.55 4.82 3.34
N LEU A 65 -21.34 3.52 3.59
CA LEU A 65 -21.86 2.43 2.75
C LEU A 65 -23.30 2.08 3.13
N ASP A 66 -24.17 1.99 2.13
CA ASP A 66 -25.50 1.39 2.30
C ASP A 66 -25.34 -0.15 2.40
N ILE A 67 -25.23 -0.63 3.65
CA ILE A 67 -25.01 -2.03 4.00
C ILE A 67 -26.25 -2.92 3.92
N SER A 68 -27.42 -2.36 3.55
CA SER A 68 -28.71 -3.06 3.62
C SER A 68 -28.85 -4.28 2.69
N GLY A 69 -27.96 -4.45 1.71
CA GLY A 69 -27.94 -5.58 0.77
C GLY A 69 -26.81 -6.61 0.99
N ASP A 70 -25.79 -6.29 1.80
CA ASP A 70 -24.55 -7.09 1.90
C ASP A 70 -24.55 -8.12 3.03
N ASP A 71 -25.58 -8.12 3.90
CA ASP A 71 -25.65 -9.03 5.05
C ASP A 71 -25.77 -10.52 4.68
N SER A 72 -26.05 -10.83 3.41
CA SER A 72 -26.22 -12.21 2.91
C SER A 72 -25.17 -12.66 1.88
N ILE A 73 -24.27 -11.77 1.45
CA ILE A 73 -23.31 -12.05 0.38
C ILE A 73 -21.96 -12.37 1.01
N ASP A 74 -21.75 -13.65 1.33
CA ASP A 74 -20.39 -14.15 1.48
C ASP A 74 -19.72 -14.08 0.10
N ALA A 75 -18.66 -13.26 -0.01
CA ALA A 75 -17.90 -13.04 -1.24
C ALA A 75 -17.40 -14.35 -1.88
N THR A 76 -17.35 -15.46 -1.14
CA THR A 76 -16.92 -16.77 -1.64
C THR A 76 -18.05 -17.59 -2.29
N ILE A 77 -19.33 -17.22 -2.10
CA ILE A 77 -20.49 -17.97 -2.58
C ILE A 77 -20.92 -17.47 -3.96
N GLY A 78 -20.51 -18.19 -5.01
CA GLY A 78 -20.85 -17.92 -6.41
C GLY A 78 -19.63 -17.81 -7.34
N LEU A 79 -18.45 -17.55 -6.77
CA LEU A 79 -17.18 -17.45 -7.53
C LEU A 79 -16.85 -18.75 -8.24
N ARG A 80 -16.96 -19.90 -7.57
CA ARG A 80 -16.54 -21.20 -8.13
C ARG A 80 -17.16 -21.55 -9.49
N ARG A 81 -18.44 -21.24 -9.71
CA ARG A 81 -19.10 -21.51 -11.00
C ARG A 81 -18.70 -20.51 -12.09
N ALA A 82 -18.41 -19.26 -11.71
CA ALA A 82 -17.88 -18.25 -12.60
C ALA A 82 -16.41 -18.53 -12.95
N GLU A 83 -15.59 -18.93 -11.96
CA GLU A 83 -14.20 -19.39 -12.12
C GLU A 83 -14.12 -20.60 -13.07
N GLU A 84 -14.93 -21.64 -12.85
CA GLU A 84 -14.99 -22.82 -13.73
C GLU A 84 -15.37 -22.46 -15.19
N LEU A 85 -16.27 -21.49 -15.38
CA LEU A 85 -16.64 -21.00 -16.71
C LEU A 85 -15.50 -20.16 -17.33
N TYR A 86 -14.87 -19.30 -16.52
CA TYR A 86 -13.75 -18.46 -16.94
C TYR A 86 -12.54 -19.30 -17.34
N ASP A 87 -12.16 -20.31 -16.54
CA ASP A 87 -11.06 -21.23 -16.83
C ASP A 87 -11.28 -21.95 -18.16
N LYS A 88 -12.51 -22.41 -18.42
CA LYS A 88 -12.86 -23.06 -19.68
C LYS A 88 -12.72 -22.11 -20.87
N VAL A 89 -13.19 -20.87 -20.75
CA VAL A 89 -13.13 -19.87 -21.83
C VAL A 89 -11.69 -19.43 -22.12
N PHE A 90 -10.88 -19.21 -21.08
CA PHE A 90 -9.48 -18.80 -21.20
C PHE A 90 -8.58 -19.90 -21.76
N PHE A 91 -8.58 -21.08 -21.14
CA PHE A 91 -7.60 -22.11 -21.46
C PHE A 91 -7.98 -22.94 -22.70
N GLU A 92 -9.28 -23.16 -22.98
CA GLU A 92 -9.69 -24.01 -24.10
C GLU A 92 -9.87 -23.23 -25.42
N TYR A 93 -10.26 -21.95 -25.38
CA TYR A 93 -10.54 -21.16 -26.58
C TYR A 93 -9.45 -20.12 -26.92
N GLY A 94 -8.51 -19.85 -26.01
CA GLY A 94 -7.40 -18.91 -26.24
C GLY A 94 -7.84 -17.46 -26.43
N ASP A 95 -9.00 -17.09 -25.89
CA ASP A 95 -9.54 -15.73 -25.98
C ASP A 95 -8.98 -14.85 -24.86
N ASP A 96 -7.68 -14.53 -24.96
CA ASP A 96 -6.96 -13.68 -24.01
C ASP A 96 -7.59 -12.28 -23.87
N SER A 97 -8.45 -11.86 -24.81
CA SER A 97 -9.11 -10.56 -24.76
C SER A 97 -10.18 -10.47 -23.68
N VAL A 98 -10.82 -11.60 -23.31
CA VAL A 98 -11.79 -11.66 -22.20
C VAL A 98 -11.14 -11.26 -20.87
N ALA A 99 -9.84 -11.55 -20.71
CA ALA A 99 -9.05 -11.17 -19.54
C ALA A 99 -8.96 -9.67 -19.29
N GLN A 100 -9.19 -8.86 -20.32
CA GLN A 100 -9.16 -7.41 -20.23
C GLN A 100 -10.48 -6.83 -19.70
N LEU A 101 -11.56 -7.61 -19.68
CA LEU A 101 -12.89 -7.15 -19.31
C LEU A 101 -13.11 -7.15 -17.78
N GLY A 102 -12.35 -7.95 -17.05
CA GLY A 102 -12.35 -8.00 -15.59
C GLY A 102 -11.16 -7.24 -14.99
N GLY A 103 -11.43 -6.39 -14.00
CA GLY A 103 -10.41 -5.62 -13.28
C GLY A 103 -10.37 -5.95 -11.79
N VAL A 104 -9.19 -5.90 -11.19
CA VAL A 104 -8.97 -6.14 -9.76
C VAL A 104 -8.20 -5.01 -9.13
N HIS A 105 -8.72 -4.55 -8.00
CA HIS A 105 -8.10 -3.62 -7.07
C HIS A 105 -7.30 -4.42 -6.02
N LEU A 106 -5.98 -4.43 -6.13
CA LEU A 106 -5.05 -5.14 -5.25
C LEU A 106 -4.27 -4.15 -4.37
N ALA A 107 -4.13 -4.47 -3.10
CA ALA A 107 -3.23 -3.78 -2.18
C ALA A 107 -2.02 -4.66 -1.87
N CYS A 108 -0.82 -4.06 -1.89
CA CYS A 108 0.40 -4.67 -1.39
C CYS A 108 0.97 -3.76 -0.28
N GLU A 109 0.90 -4.22 0.95
CA GLU A 109 1.36 -3.51 2.15
C GLU A 109 2.76 -3.94 2.56
N GLN A 110 3.52 -3.01 3.12
CA GLN A 110 4.87 -3.24 3.64
C GLN A 110 5.81 -3.84 2.57
N ALA A 111 5.67 -3.39 1.33
CA ALA A 111 6.56 -3.71 0.22
C ALA A 111 7.80 -2.81 0.28
N SER A 112 9.00 -3.35 0.03
CA SER A 112 10.20 -2.51 -0.09
C SER A 112 10.06 -1.55 -1.28
N ASN A 113 10.76 -0.41 -1.25
CA ASN A 113 10.74 0.51 -2.38
C ASN A 113 11.26 -0.15 -3.68
N LEU A 114 12.19 -1.10 -3.57
CA LEU A 114 12.59 -1.93 -4.71
C LEU A 114 11.41 -2.75 -5.26
N LEU A 115 10.66 -3.42 -4.38
CA LEU A 115 9.50 -4.22 -4.79
C LEU A 115 8.40 -3.35 -5.39
N THR A 116 8.13 -2.14 -4.86
CA THR A 116 7.13 -1.25 -5.45
C THR A 116 7.51 -0.88 -6.88
N LYS A 117 8.79 -0.61 -7.18
CA LYS A 117 9.21 -0.37 -8.57
C LYS A 117 9.02 -1.55 -9.51
N VAL A 118 9.11 -2.79 -9.01
CA VAL A 118 8.81 -4.00 -9.80
C VAL A 118 7.29 -4.10 -10.06
N LEU A 119 6.47 -3.85 -9.03
CA LEU A 119 5.01 -3.90 -9.12
C LEU A 119 4.45 -2.85 -10.08
N GLU A 120 5.02 -1.64 -10.06
CA GLU A 120 4.57 -0.47 -10.81
C GLU A 120 5.07 -0.41 -12.27
N TRP A 121 5.76 -1.45 -12.75
CA TRP A 121 6.40 -1.43 -14.07
C TRP A 121 5.42 -1.54 -15.26
N GLY A 122 4.22 -2.07 -15.04
CA GLY A 122 3.25 -2.32 -16.10
C GLY A 122 2.58 -1.06 -16.63
N ARG A 123 2.59 -0.83 -17.96
CA ARG A 123 2.00 0.39 -18.53
C ARG A 123 0.48 0.37 -18.71
N LEU A 124 -0.16 -0.80 -18.54
CA LEU A 124 -1.60 -1.01 -18.74
C LEU A 124 -2.32 -1.28 -17.41
N MET A 125 -1.81 -0.72 -16.33
CA MET A 125 -2.35 -0.79 -14.98
C MET A 125 -2.26 0.60 -14.34
N ALA A 126 -3.03 0.83 -13.28
CA ALA A 126 -2.98 2.04 -12.50
C ALA A 126 -2.38 1.75 -11.12
N TYR A 127 -1.59 2.69 -10.61
CA TYR A 127 -0.84 2.53 -9.38
C TYR A 127 -1.00 3.75 -8.47
N LEU A 128 -1.07 3.48 -7.17
CA LEU A 128 -1.07 4.49 -6.11
C LEU A 128 -0.18 4.02 -4.96
N GLU A 129 1.10 4.39 -5.03
CA GLU A 129 2.07 4.20 -3.95
C GLU A 129 1.91 5.28 -2.86
N GLN A 130 2.11 4.87 -1.60
CA GLN A 130 2.24 5.80 -0.47
C GLN A 130 3.31 6.84 -0.73
N SER A 131 2.93 8.11 -0.63
CA SER A 131 3.82 9.19 -0.99
C SER A 131 4.78 9.57 0.14
N THR A 132 6.07 9.39 -0.11
CA THR A 132 7.16 9.93 0.74
C THR A 132 7.17 11.46 0.82
N ARG A 133 6.35 12.15 0.01
CA ARG A 133 6.17 13.61 0.05
C ARG A 133 5.04 14.05 0.98
N TYR A 134 4.19 13.13 1.44
CA TYR A 134 3.02 13.46 2.28
C TYR A 134 2.95 12.64 3.57
N ILE A 135 3.77 11.58 3.67
CA ILE A 135 3.82 10.70 4.84
C ILE A 135 5.24 10.77 5.42
N SER A 136 5.33 10.90 6.75
CA SER A 136 6.60 10.85 7.45
C SER A 136 7.01 9.41 7.77
N TYR A 137 8.32 9.14 7.72
CA TYR A 137 8.91 7.80 7.88
C TYR A 137 9.63 7.61 9.22
N ASP A 138 9.41 8.54 10.16
CA ASP A 138 9.90 8.52 11.54
C ASP A 138 9.05 7.63 12.47
N ALA A 139 7.84 7.25 12.04
CA ALA A 139 6.96 6.37 12.80
C ALA A 139 7.38 4.89 12.75
N ARG A 140 7.39 4.24 13.90
CA ARG A 140 7.69 2.81 14.04
C ARG A 140 6.44 1.95 13.85
N ILE A 141 6.57 0.81 13.17
CA ILE A 141 5.53 -0.22 13.02
C ILE A 141 5.97 -1.44 13.82
N GLY A 142 5.13 -1.94 14.74
CA GLY A 142 5.50 -3.06 15.62
C GLY A 142 6.78 -2.80 16.43
N GLY A 143 7.01 -1.54 16.83
CA GLY A 143 8.21 -1.11 17.56
C GLY A 143 9.48 -0.92 16.72
N ARG A 144 9.42 -1.07 15.38
CA ARG A 144 10.59 -1.01 14.50
C ARG A 144 10.44 0.02 13.39
N TYR A 145 11.56 0.55 12.89
CA TYR A 145 11.53 1.36 11.68
C TYR A 145 11.10 0.56 10.44
N ARG A 146 10.48 1.30 9.52
CA ARG A 146 9.81 0.80 8.31
C ARG A 146 10.81 0.50 7.20
N PHE A 147 11.70 -0.48 7.44
CA PHE A 147 12.55 -1.03 6.38
C PHE A 147 12.43 -2.56 6.29
N TYR A 148 12.51 -3.04 5.06
CA TYR A 148 12.52 -4.44 4.70
C TYR A 148 13.76 -5.11 5.27
N ARG A 149 13.61 -6.31 5.83
CA ARG A 149 14.71 -7.08 6.41
C ARG A 149 14.88 -8.38 5.63
N PRO A 150 15.78 -8.44 4.62
CA PRO A 150 15.97 -9.63 3.81
C PRO A 150 16.44 -10.80 4.68
N PRO A 151 15.75 -11.95 4.69
CA PRO A 151 16.15 -13.09 5.51
C PRO A 151 17.60 -13.53 5.26
N GLU A 152 18.05 -13.48 4.02
CA GLU A 152 19.38 -13.89 3.58
C GLU A 152 20.46 -12.97 4.16
N VAL A 153 20.17 -11.66 4.24
CA VAL A 153 21.06 -10.68 4.87
C VAL A 153 21.06 -10.86 6.38
N LEU A 154 19.89 -11.04 7.00
CA LEU A 154 19.76 -11.21 8.45
C LEU A 154 20.46 -12.46 8.97
N GLN A 155 20.45 -13.55 8.20
CA GLN A 155 21.10 -14.82 8.54
C GLN A 155 22.60 -14.84 8.22
N SER A 156 23.11 -13.84 7.51
CA SER A 156 24.52 -13.69 7.18
C SER A 156 25.32 -13.00 8.29
N SER A 157 26.65 -12.96 8.13
CA SER A 157 27.55 -12.18 8.99
C SER A 157 27.29 -10.66 8.94
N LEU A 158 26.51 -10.17 7.99
CA LEU A 158 26.16 -8.76 7.84
C LEU A 158 24.86 -8.38 8.56
N GLY A 159 24.08 -9.33 9.11
CA GLY A 159 22.74 -9.08 9.64
C GLY A 159 22.67 -8.00 10.72
N THR A 160 23.53 -8.08 11.74
CA THR A 160 23.58 -7.08 12.82
C THR A 160 23.98 -5.71 12.31
N ARG A 161 24.98 -5.66 11.41
CA ARG A 161 25.44 -4.41 10.79
C ARG A 161 24.32 -3.78 9.95
N TYR A 162 23.64 -4.57 9.14
CA TYR A 162 22.53 -4.11 8.31
C TYR A 162 21.44 -3.45 9.16
N VAL A 163 21.01 -4.09 10.25
CA VAL A 163 20.00 -3.53 11.14
C VAL A 163 20.49 -2.24 11.79
N GLY A 164 21.71 -2.22 12.34
CA GLY A 164 22.28 -1.04 12.98
C GLY A 164 22.46 0.15 12.03
N ASP A 165 22.94 -0.09 10.81
CA ASP A 165 23.13 0.95 9.79
C ASP A 165 21.77 1.51 9.32
N MET A 166 20.76 0.64 9.13
CA MET A 166 19.41 1.07 8.77
C MET A 166 18.74 1.86 9.90
N ASP A 167 18.78 1.37 11.14
CA ASP A 167 18.21 2.09 12.29
C ASP A 167 18.85 3.48 12.42
N ARG A 168 20.17 3.59 12.26
CA ARG A 168 20.89 4.88 12.29
C ARG A 168 20.42 5.85 11.20
N ILE A 169 20.16 5.37 9.99
CA ILE A 169 19.63 6.20 8.89
C ILE A 169 18.25 6.74 9.25
N PHE A 170 17.37 5.91 9.81
CA PHE A 170 16.03 6.33 10.22
C PHE A 170 16.04 7.25 11.45
N ASP A 171 16.91 7.02 12.43
CA ASP A 171 17.12 7.94 13.55
C ASP A 171 17.57 9.31 13.02
N THR A 172 18.55 9.33 12.11
CA THR A 172 19.03 10.57 11.47
C THR A 172 17.91 11.30 10.72
N TYR A 173 17.07 10.57 9.97
CA TYR A 173 15.88 11.14 9.33
C TYR A 173 14.93 11.77 10.35
N ALA A 174 14.65 11.06 11.46
CA ALA A 174 13.70 11.51 12.48
C ALA A 174 14.22 12.75 13.24
N GLU A 175 15.52 12.82 13.52
CA GLU A 175 16.16 13.97 14.19
C GLU A 175 16.20 15.22 13.28
N LEU A 176 16.49 15.03 12.00
CA LEU A 176 16.59 16.14 11.04
C LEU A 176 15.23 16.68 10.59
N LEU A 177 14.18 15.85 10.59
CA LEU A 177 12.86 16.25 10.12
C LEU A 177 12.31 17.53 10.80
N PRO A 178 12.27 17.66 12.14
CA PRO A 178 11.79 18.89 12.78
C PRO A 178 12.68 20.11 12.43
N ILE A 179 13.99 19.92 12.32
CA ILE A 179 14.94 20.99 11.96
C ILE A 179 14.63 21.53 10.56
N VAL A 180 14.44 20.64 9.58
CA VAL A 180 14.09 21.02 8.21
C VAL A 180 12.71 21.67 8.14
N ILE A 181 11.74 21.19 8.94
CA ILE A 181 10.41 21.82 9.03
C ILE A 181 10.54 23.26 9.50
N ASP A 182 11.33 23.53 10.55
CA ASP A 182 11.46 24.88 11.11
C ASP A 182 12.24 25.81 10.17
N ASP A 183 13.33 25.34 9.55
CA ASP A 183 14.05 26.09 8.50
C ASP A 183 13.13 26.49 7.33
N ILE A 184 12.25 25.59 6.89
CA ILE A 184 11.31 25.89 5.79
C ILE A 184 10.25 26.91 6.25
N LYS A 185 9.77 26.85 7.49
CA LYS A 185 8.83 27.85 8.03
C LYS A 185 9.46 29.24 8.10
N GLU A 186 10.73 29.33 8.47
CA GLU A 186 11.46 30.60 8.53
C GLU A 186 11.60 31.22 7.14
N ARG A 187 11.86 30.40 6.12
CA ARG A 187 12.03 30.86 4.73
C ARG A 187 10.72 31.14 4.00
N ILE A 188 9.64 30.46 4.38
CA ILE A 188 8.34 30.56 3.73
C ILE A 188 7.31 30.93 4.80
N PRO A 189 7.20 32.21 5.19
CA PRO A 189 6.21 32.64 6.19
C PRO A 189 4.78 32.43 5.66
N LYS A 190 3.84 32.19 6.58
CA LYS A 190 2.42 32.01 6.24
C LYS A 190 1.83 33.31 5.70
N ASP A 191 1.14 33.26 4.56
CA ASP A 191 0.30 34.36 4.13
C ASP A 191 -0.92 34.51 5.07
N PRO A 192 -1.29 35.73 5.49
CA PRO A 192 -2.47 35.93 6.35
C PRO A 192 -3.77 35.35 5.78
N SER A 193 -3.89 35.23 4.46
CA SER A 193 -5.06 34.64 3.78
C SER A 193 -5.06 33.11 3.78
N ASP A 194 -3.93 32.47 4.02
CA ASP A 194 -3.83 31.01 4.10
C ASP A 194 -4.38 30.48 5.43
N SER A 195 -5.16 29.40 5.35
CA SER A 195 -5.52 28.65 6.54
C SER A 195 -4.29 27.98 7.17
N ASP A 196 -4.24 27.94 8.51
CA ASP A 196 -3.15 27.29 9.24
C ASP A 196 -2.97 25.83 8.82
N PHE A 197 -4.07 25.14 8.53
CA PHE A 197 -4.06 23.74 8.11
C PHE A 197 -3.35 23.58 6.76
N VAL A 198 -3.74 24.34 5.74
CA VAL A 198 -3.16 24.25 4.39
C VAL A 198 -1.68 24.61 4.42
N TYR A 199 -1.32 25.68 5.13
CA TYR A 199 0.07 26.09 5.30
C TYR A 199 0.91 25.00 5.96
N ARG A 200 0.46 24.45 7.10
CA ARG A 200 1.19 23.36 7.79
C ARG A 200 1.37 22.13 6.90
N GLN A 201 0.37 21.76 6.11
CA GLN A 201 0.47 20.66 5.14
C GLN A 201 1.51 20.95 4.05
N ALA A 202 1.50 22.17 3.50
CA ALA A 202 2.45 22.58 2.47
C ALA A 202 3.91 22.58 2.99
N ILE A 203 4.12 23.11 4.20
CA ILE A 203 5.44 23.10 4.87
C ILE A 203 5.92 21.67 5.11
N ARG A 204 5.07 20.79 5.66
CA ARG A 204 5.43 19.38 5.87
C ARG A 204 5.76 18.69 4.56
N ALA A 205 4.97 18.91 3.51
CA ALA A 205 5.22 18.30 2.21
C ALA A 205 6.56 18.74 1.61
N LYS A 206 6.93 20.02 1.73
CA LYS A 206 8.25 20.53 1.31
C LYS A 206 9.38 19.94 2.15
N ALA A 207 9.20 19.82 3.46
CA ALA A 207 10.20 19.21 4.35
C ALA A 207 10.43 17.74 4.00
N PHE A 208 9.36 16.96 3.86
CA PHE A 208 9.42 15.56 3.46
C PHE A 208 10.12 15.39 2.10
N ASP A 209 9.76 16.20 1.10
CA ASP A 209 10.38 16.16 -0.23
C ASP A 209 11.88 16.50 -0.19
N SER A 210 12.30 17.37 0.73
CA SER A 210 13.71 17.79 0.89
C SER A 210 14.56 16.72 1.58
N ILE A 211 14.02 16.01 2.56
CA ILE A 211 14.77 15.06 3.38
C ILE A 211 14.63 13.59 2.96
N ARG A 212 13.64 13.25 2.12
CA ARG A 212 13.39 11.86 1.67
C ARG A 212 14.60 11.18 1.00
N GLY A 213 15.61 11.94 0.56
CA GLY A 213 16.86 11.37 0.04
C GLY A 213 17.66 10.54 1.05
N LEU A 214 17.37 10.68 2.35
CA LEU A 214 17.91 9.81 3.41
C LEU A 214 17.24 8.43 3.46
N LEU A 215 16.03 8.28 2.92
CA LEU A 215 15.29 7.02 3.02
C LEU A 215 15.97 5.95 2.16
N PRO A 216 16.37 4.80 2.74
CA PRO A 216 17.04 3.75 1.99
C PRO A 216 16.07 3.04 1.04
N ALA A 217 16.59 2.35 0.03
CA ALA A 217 15.79 1.54 -0.90
C ALA A 217 15.03 0.38 -0.22
N SER A 218 15.43 0.01 1.01
CA SER A 218 14.71 -0.93 1.86
C SER A 218 13.48 -0.33 2.54
N SER A 219 13.25 0.99 2.46
CA SER A 219 12.07 1.63 3.06
C SER A 219 10.79 0.95 2.60
N LEU A 220 9.90 0.69 3.55
CA LEU A 220 8.63 0.03 3.29
C LEU A 220 7.58 1.05 2.88
N SER A 221 6.82 0.69 1.85
CA SER A 221 5.73 1.46 1.30
C SER A 221 4.53 0.54 1.08
N ASN A 222 3.36 1.13 0.91
CA ASN A 222 2.17 0.42 0.49
C ASN A 222 1.78 0.90 -0.91
N VAL A 223 1.38 -0.04 -1.77
CA VAL A 223 0.97 0.26 -3.13
C VAL A 223 -0.43 -0.29 -3.40
N GLY A 224 -1.30 0.57 -3.91
CA GLY A 224 -2.55 0.19 -4.55
C GLY A 224 -2.35 -0.04 -6.03
N ILE A 225 -2.95 -1.09 -6.55
CA ILE A 225 -2.85 -1.49 -7.95
C ILE A 225 -4.26 -1.74 -8.46
N TYR A 226 -4.58 -1.17 -9.61
CA TYR A 226 -5.73 -1.59 -10.41
C TYR A 226 -5.23 -2.11 -11.75
N GLY A 227 -5.68 -3.28 -12.15
CA GLY A 227 -5.35 -3.84 -13.45
C GLY A 227 -6.32 -4.92 -13.88
N THR A 228 -6.25 -5.28 -15.15
CA THR A 228 -7.04 -6.38 -15.70
C THR A 228 -6.38 -7.74 -15.40
N GLY A 229 -7.10 -8.84 -15.63
CA GLY A 229 -6.54 -10.18 -15.53
C GLY A 229 -5.25 -10.34 -16.34
N GLN A 230 -5.25 -9.87 -17.60
CA GLN A 230 -4.06 -9.86 -18.46
C GLN A 230 -2.92 -8.99 -17.88
N GLY A 231 -3.26 -7.84 -17.28
CA GLY A 231 -2.27 -6.97 -16.64
C GLY A 231 -1.56 -7.67 -15.48
N TYR A 232 -2.31 -8.39 -14.64
CA TYR A 232 -1.77 -9.17 -13.53
C TYR A 232 -0.97 -10.39 -14.01
N GLU A 233 -1.42 -11.10 -15.04
CA GLU A 233 -0.66 -12.21 -15.63
C GLU A 233 0.73 -11.72 -16.10
N MET A 234 0.76 -10.63 -16.87
CA MET A 234 2.02 -10.03 -17.33
C MET A 234 2.90 -9.55 -16.18
N LEU A 235 2.31 -9.02 -15.11
CA LEU A 235 3.04 -8.67 -13.89
C LEU A 235 3.70 -9.91 -13.28
N LEU A 236 2.94 -11.00 -13.08
CA LEU A 236 3.44 -12.24 -12.49
C LEU A 236 4.55 -12.86 -13.33
N LEU A 237 4.40 -12.91 -14.66
CA LEU A 237 5.44 -13.40 -15.57
C LEU A 237 6.74 -12.60 -15.43
N ARG A 238 6.66 -11.26 -15.38
CA ARG A 238 7.84 -10.41 -15.16
C ARG A 238 8.47 -10.63 -13.80
N MET A 239 7.66 -10.74 -12.74
CA MET A 239 8.15 -10.99 -11.39
C MET A 239 8.88 -12.33 -11.29
N ARG A 240 8.35 -13.39 -11.89
CA ARG A 240 9.01 -14.71 -11.91
C ARG A 240 10.34 -14.72 -12.68
N ALA A 241 10.50 -13.83 -13.66
CA ALA A 241 11.74 -13.66 -14.42
C ALA A 241 12.70 -12.64 -13.78
N HIS A 242 12.33 -12.00 -12.68
CA HIS A 242 13.12 -10.95 -12.06
C HIS A 242 14.35 -11.53 -11.34
N PRO A 243 15.54 -10.91 -11.45
CA PRO A 243 16.77 -11.45 -10.85
C PRO A 243 16.86 -11.26 -9.33
N LEU A 244 16.05 -10.37 -8.76
CA LEU A 244 15.91 -10.24 -7.30
C LEU A 244 14.93 -11.29 -6.78
N PRO A 245 15.23 -11.91 -5.62
CA PRO A 245 14.39 -12.92 -4.98
C PRO A 245 13.02 -12.37 -4.52
#